data_AF-A0A829Y6N8-F1
#
_entry.id   AF-A0A829Y6N8-F1
#
_cell.length_a   1.000
_cell.length_b   1.000
_cell.length_c   1.000
_cell.angle_alpha   90.00
_cell.angle_beta   90.00
_cell.angle_gamma   90.00
#
_symmetry.space_group_name_H-M   'P 1'
#
loop_
_entity.id
_entity.type
_entity.pdbx_description
1 polymer ?
#
loop_
_entity_poly.entity_id
_entity_poly.type
_entity_poly.pdbx_seq_one_letter_code
_entity_poly.pdbx_strand_id
1 'polypeptide(L)'
;MTKGNIYLILAAAGLALVGCNKAESPSEVQHDVTNAQAEAQRDVTDAQSDARESMADAQKDVADAQADNDADDVADQARDASETAAQGDFKVAVARAEATHKIAIEKCEALQDNAQEDCKARADADLENAKRAAEARRDGAG
;
A
#
# COMPACT_ATOMS: atom_id res chain seq x y z
N MET A 1 -43.65 20.96 -5.83
CA MET A 1 -44.07 21.48 -7.15
C MET A 1 -42.87 22.23 -7.69
N THR A 2 -42.15 21.87 -8.74
CA THR A 2 -42.39 21.31 -10.10
C THR A 2 -40.98 20.94 -10.62
N LYS A 3 -40.68 20.03 -11.56
CA LYS A 3 -41.36 19.16 -12.51
C LYS A 3 -40.26 18.19 -12.95
N GLY A 4 -40.56 16.90 -13.08
CA GLY A 4 -39.66 15.96 -13.74
C GLY A 4 -39.55 16.28 -15.23
N ASN A 5 -38.45 15.86 -15.86
CA ASN A 5 -38.38 15.64 -17.30
C ASN A 5 -37.46 14.45 -17.59
N ILE A 6 -38.13 13.32 -17.85
CA ILE A 6 -37.59 12.14 -18.51
C ILE A 6 -37.23 12.54 -19.94
N TYR A 7 -35.97 12.36 -20.33
CA TYR A 7 -35.58 12.24 -21.73
C TYR A 7 -34.74 10.98 -21.90
N LEU A 8 -35.43 9.94 -22.39
CA LEU A 8 -34.87 8.82 -23.12
C LEU A 8 -34.39 9.34 -24.48
N ILE A 9 -33.07 9.34 -24.72
CA ILE A 9 -32.51 9.37 -26.07
C ILE A 9 -31.60 8.15 -26.22
N LEU A 10 -32.15 7.15 -26.90
CA LEU A 10 -31.38 6.15 -27.63
C LEU A 10 -30.69 6.85 -28.81
N ALA A 11 -29.37 6.89 -28.80
CA ALA A 11 -28.55 7.17 -29.98
C ALA A 11 -27.35 6.23 -29.97
N ALA A 12 -27.46 5.17 -30.77
CA ALA A 12 -26.32 4.35 -31.17
C ALA A 12 -25.45 5.13 -32.15
N ALA A 13 -24.16 5.31 -31.82
CA ALA A 13 -23.09 5.54 -32.78
C ALA A 13 -21.73 5.51 -32.06
N GLY A 14 -20.78 4.71 -32.57
CA GLY A 14 -19.36 4.86 -32.26
C GLY A 14 -18.67 3.61 -31.72
N LEU A 15 -18.52 2.59 -32.56
CA LEU A 15 -17.41 1.64 -32.47
C LEU A 15 -16.09 2.43 -32.47
N ALA A 16 -15.47 2.59 -31.29
CA ALA A 16 -14.09 3.04 -31.15
C ALA A 16 -13.42 2.55 -29.85
N LEU A 17 -13.83 1.39 -29.33
CA LEU A 17 -13.04 0.68 -28.32
C LEU A 17 -12.04 -0.23 -29.04
N VAL A 18 -11.04 0.37 -29.68
CA VAL A 18 -9.77 -0.31 -29.97
C VAL A 18 -8.70 0.36 -29.13
N GLY A 19 -8.95 0.40 -27.81
CA GLY A 19 -7.86 0.43 -26.86
C GLY A 19 -7.31 -0.99 -26.82
N CYS A 20 -6.19 -1.22 -27.48
CA CYS A 20 -5.53 -2.52 -27.49
C CYS A 20 -5.01 -2.85 -26.07
N ASN A 21 -5.86 -3.48 -25.24
CA ASN A 21 -5.44 -4.19 -24.01
C ASN A 21 -4.83 -5.53 -24.41
N LYS A 22 -3.66 -5.47 -25.08
CA LYS A 22 -2.95 -6.65 -25.55
C LYS A 22 -2.11 -7.23 -24.41
N ALA A 23 -2.37 -8.50 -24.09
CA ALA A 23 -1.57 -9.24 -23.13
C ALA A 23 -0.11 -9.29 -23.57
N GLU A 24 0.76 -9.19 -22.58
CA GLU A 24 2.18 -9.44 -22.74
C GLU A 24 2.46 -10.91 -23.03
N SER A 25 3.65 -11.17 -23.57
CA SER A 25 4.09 -12.54 -23.82
C SER A 25 4.39 -13.25 -22.49
N PRO A 26 4.22 -14.59 -22.40
CA PRO A 26 4.53 -15.32 -21.17
C PRO A 26 5.96 -15.11 -20.65
N SER A 27 6.93 -14.89 -21.55
CA SER A 27 8.32 -14.59 -21.17
C SER A 27 8.50 -13.21 -20.55
N GLU A 28 7.75 -12.23 -21.04
CA GLU A 28 7.78 -10.83 -20.56
C GLU A 28 7.12 -10.74 -19.19
N VAL A 29 5.91 -11.27 -19.05
CA VAL A 29 5.23 -11.39 -17.74
C VAL A 29 6.12 -12.11 -16.72
N GLN A 30 6.79 -13.21 -17.10
CA GLN A 30 7.67 -13.92 -16.18
C GLN A 30 8.88 -13.08 -15.76
N HIS A 31 9.45 -12.31 -16.68
CA HIS A 31 10.53 -11.37 -16.39
C HIS A 31 10.05 -10.28 -15.42
N ASP A 32 8.91 -9.66 -15.71
CA ASP A 32 8.41 -8.51 -14.95
C ASP A 32 7.92 -8.92 -13.56
N VAL A 33 7.26 -10.08 -13.44
CA VAL A 33 6.95 -10.69 -12.14
C VAL A 33 8.22 -10.98 -11.33
N THR A 34 9.31 -11.40 -11.97
CA THR A 34 10.59 -11.65 -11.26
C THR A 34 11.22 -10.34 -10.81
N ASN A 35 11.20 -9.31 -11.65
CA ASN A 35 11.71 -7.99 -11.28
C ASN A 35 10.88 -7.37 -10.15
N ALA A 36 9.56 -7.42 -10.26
CA ALA A 36 8.63 -6.96 -9.22
C ALA A 36 8.84 -7.70 -7.89
N GLN A 37 9.12 -9.02 -7.91
CA GLN A 37 9.46 -9.76 -6.69
C GLN A 37 10.78 -9.27 -6.06
N ALA A 38 11.80 -9.01 -6.87
CA ALA A 38 13.08 -8.52 -6.39
C ALA A 38 12.95 -7.11 -5.78
N GLU A 39 12.24 -6.21 -6.45
CA GLU A 39 11.96 -4.85 -5.96
C GLU A 39 11.08 -4.89 -4.71
N ALA A 40 9.99 -5.67 -4.71
CA ALA A 40 9.14 -5.89 -3.54
C ALA A 40 9.92 -6.36 -2.31
N GLN A 41 10.87 -7.28 -2.48
CA GLN A 41 11.71 -7.75 -1.39
C GLN A 41 12.63 -6.65 -0.86
N ARG A 42 13.16 -5.79 -1.73
CA ARG A 42 13.97 -4.62 -1.34
C ARG A 42 13.11 -3.63 -0.56
N ASP A 43 11.96 -3.22 -1.10
CA ASP A 43 11.08 -2.23 -0.48
C ASP A 43 10.63 -2.66 0.92
N VAL A 44 10.29 -3.94 1.11
CA VAL A 44 9.93 -4.48 2.42
C VAL A 44 11.13 -4.54 3.38
N THR A 45 12.33 -4.79 2.87
CA THR A 45 13.55 -4.81 3.68
C THR A 45 13.94 -3.41 4.12
N ASP A 46 13.87 -2.44 3.22
CA ASP A 46 14.15 -1.03 3.48
C ASP A 46 13.15 -0.49 4.51
N ALA A 47 11.84 -0.73 4.33
CA ALA A 47 10.83 -0.35 5.32
C ALA A 47 11.07 -0.99 6.71
N GLN A 48 11.57 -2.23 6.76
CA GLN A 48 11.94 -2.87 8.03
C GLN A 48 13.20 -2.25 8.64
N SER A 49 14.16 -1.83 7.82
CA SER A 49 15.37 -1.14 8.28
C SER A 49 15.01 0.21 8.87
N ASP A 50 14.24 1.02 8.15
CA ASP A 50 13.79 2.35 8.58
C ASP A 50 12.99 2.29 9.89
N ALA A 51 12.09 1.30 10.02
CA ALA A 51 11.33 1.08 11.24
C ALA A 51 12.24 0.73 12.42
N ARG A 52 13.28 -0.08 12.20
CA ARG A 52 14.25 -0.45 13.25
C ARG A 52 15.13 0.73 13.65
N GLU A 53 15.58 1.53 12.69
CA GLU A 53 16.38 2.74 12.95
C GLU A 53 15.57 3.74 13.78
N SER A 54 14.35 4.05 13.35
CA SER A 54 13.45 4.94 14.08
C SER A 54 13.20 4.46 15.52
N MET A 55 13.03 3.15 15.71
CA MET A 55 12.85 2.58 17.05
C MET A 55 14.11 2.59 17.90
N ALA A 56 15.30 2.46 17.30
CA ALA A 56 16.55 2.56 18.02
C ALA A 56 16.78 3.99 18.51
N ASP A 57 16.46 4.99 17.69
CA ASP A 57 16.52 6.40 18.06
C ASP A 57 15.53 6.73 19.18
N ALA A 58 14.26 6.34 19.06
CA ALA A 58 13.27 6.59 20.11
C ALA A 58 13.63 5.89 21.44
N GLN A 59 14.22 4.69 21.40
CA GLN A 59 14.71 4.03 22.61
C GLN A 59 15.89 4.75 23.25
N LYS A 60 16.74 5.38 22.43
CA LYS A 60 17.83 6.20 22.93
C LYS A 60 17.30 7.43 23.64
N ASP A 61 16.30 8.10 23.08
CA ASP A 61 15.69 9.29 23.71
C ASP A 61 15.09 8.95 25.08
N VAL A 62 14.43 7.80 25.21
CA VAL A 62 13.97 7.28 26.52
C VAL A 62 15.14 7.06 27.49
N ALA A 63 16.24 6.47 27.03
CA ALA A 63 17.39 6.19 27.88
C ALA A 63 18.11 7.48 28.34
N ASP A 64 18.19 8.48 27.46
CA ASP A 64 18.77 9.78 27.76
C ASP A 64 17.90 10.53 28.80
N ALA A 65 16.57 10.54 28.63
CA ALA A 65 15.65 11.11 29.63
C ALA A 65 15.77 10.42 31.01
N GLN A 66 15.95 9.09 31.03
CA GLN A 66 16.19 8.35 32.28
C GLN A 66 17.51 8.74 32.95
N ALA A 67 18.56 8.99 32.17
CA ALA A 67 19.86 9.42 32.68
C ALA A 67 19.79 10.82 33.31
N ASP A 68 18.95 11.70 32.76
CA ASP A 68 18.73 13.05 33.26
C ASP A 68 17.82 13.11 34.50
N ASN A 69 17.23 11.98 34.91
CA ASN A 69 16.31 11.86 36.05
C ASN A 69 15.07 12.77 35.95
N ASP A 70 14.66 13.11 34.73
CA ASP A 70 13.43 13.86 34.46
C ASP A 70 12.27 12.88 34.25
N ALA A 71 11.46 12.69 35.28
CA ALA A 71 10.37 11.73 35.25
C ALA A 71 9.24 12.09 34.26
N ASP A 72 9.05 13.39 34.00
CA ASP A 72 8.04 13.85 33.05
C ASP A 72 8.53 13.59 31.61
N ASP A 73 9.81 13.89 31.32
CA ASP A 73 10.42 13.62 30.02
C ASP A 73 10.48 12.11 29.71
N VAL A 74 10.80 11.26 30.71
CA VAL A 74 10.74 9.80 30.53
C VAL A 74 9.34 9.33 30.12
N ALA A 75 8.28 9.91 30.69
CA ALA A 75 6.92 9.52 30.35
C ALA A 75 6.54 9.96 28.93
N ASP A 76 6.99 11.14 28.50
CA ASP A 76 6.76 11.66 27.16
C ASP A 76 7.55 10.86 26.11
N GLN A 77 8.85 10.65 26.30
CA GLN A 77 9.67 9.83 25.39
C GLN A 77 9.17 8.38 25.29
N ALA A 78 8.65 7.81 26.39
CA ALA A 78 8.08 6.47 26.36
C ALA A 78 6.81 6.39 25.49
N ARG A 79 6.00 7.46 25.45
CA ARG A 79 4.84 7.55 24.56
C ARG A 79 5.29 7.70 23.11
N ASP A 80 6.24 8.59 22.84
CA ASP A 80 6.79 8.80 21.51
C ASP A 80 7.42 7.52 20.94
N ALA A 81 8.10 6.73 21.77
CA ALA A 81 8.62 5.42 21.38
C ALA A 81 7.50 4.42 21.06
N SER A 82 6.37 4.45 21.78
CA SER A 82 5.20 3.62 21.49
C SER A 82 4.54 4.02 20.16
N GLU A 83 4.37 5.33 19.92
CA GLU A 83 3.84 5.84 18.65
C GLU A 83 4.77 5.51 17.48
N THR A 84 6.08 5.62 17.68
CA THR A 84 7.10 5.25 16.68
C THR A 84 7.02 3.76 16.34
N ALA A 85 6.78 2.90 17.33
CA ALA A 85 6.60 1.46 17.09
C ALA A 85 5.36 1.19 16.23
N ALA A 86 4.23 1.80 16.58
CA ALA A 86 2.99 1.69 15.82
C ALA A 86 3.15 2.21 14.37
N GLN A 87 3.86 3.32 14.18
CA GLN A 87 4.18 3.86 12.86
C GLN A 87 5.13 2.96 12.07
N GLY A 88 6.14 2.36 12.70
CA GLY A 88 7.04 1.41 12.09
C GLY A 88 6.30 0.17 11.57
N ASP A 89 5.45 -0.41 12.41
CA ASP A 89 4.60 -1.55 12.04
C ASP A 89 3.65 -1.22 10.89
N PHE A 90 3.06 -0.02 10.91
CA PHE A 90 2.25 0.50 9.81
C PHE A 90 3.03 0.57 8.50
N LYS A 91 4.21 1.22 8.50
CA LYS A 91 5.06 1.35 7.29
C LYS A 91 5.41 -0.01 6.70
N VAL A 92 5.83 -0.96 7.55
CA VAL A 92 6.16 -2.33 7.11
C VAL A 92 4.94 -3.05 6.54
N ALA A 93 3.77 -2.89 7.17
CA ALA A 93 2.53 -3.49 6.68
C ALA A 93 2.11 -2.91 5.32
N VAL A 94 2.22 -1.60 5.14
CA VAL A 94 1.94 -0.92 3.86
C VAL A 94 2.92 -1.37 2.78
N ALA A 95 4.22 -1.39 3.07
CA ALA A 95 5.23 -1.84 2.10
C ALA A 95 4.98 -3.29 1.64
N ARG A 96 4.58 -4.19 2.55
CA ARG A 96 4.20 -5.57 2.20
C ARG A 96 2.95 -5.64 1.32
N ALA A 97 1.97 -4.77 1.56
CA ALA A 97 0.77 -4.69 0.74
C ALA A 97 1.11 -4.18 -0.67
N GLU A 98 1.92 -3.14 -0.79
CA GLU A 98 2.40 -2.58 -2.06
C GLU A 98 3.25 -3.59 -2.84
N ALA A 99 4.14 -4.31 -2.15
CA ALA A 99 4.89 -5.43 -2.71
C ALA A 99 3.98 -6.50 -3.34
N THR A 100 2.92 -6.90 -2.62
CA THR A 100 1.94 -7.89 -3.10
C THR A 100 1.16 -7.36 -4.30
N HIS A 101 0.72 -6.10 -4.21
CA HIS A 101 0.00 -5.41 -5.28
C HIS A 101 0.83 -5.35 -6.57
N LYS A 102 2.09 -4.90 -6.48
CA LYS A 102 3.00 -4.81 -7.62
C LYS A 102 3.12 -6.15 -8.36
N ILE A 103 3.38 -7.23 -7.63
CA ILE A 103 3.45 -8.58 -8.20
C ILE A 103 2.12 -8.99 -8.84
N ALA A 104 0.99 -8.61 -8.23
CA ALA A 104 -0.34 -8.91 -8.78
C ALA A 104 -0.61 -8.13 -10.07
N ILE A 105 -0.20 -6.86 -10.16
CA ILE A 105 -0.30 -6.04 -11.38
C ILE A 105 0.49 -6.66 -12.51
N GLU A 106 1.76 -7.02 -12.31
CA GLU A 106 2.57 -7.67 -13.36
C GLU A 106 1.94 -8.99 -13.83
N LYS A 107 1.33 -9.76 -12.91
CA LYS A 107 0.60 -10.99 -13.29
C LYS A 107 -0.65 -10.71 -14.11
N CYS A 108 -1.32 -9.57 -13.88
CA CYS A 108 -2.50 -9.19 -14.65
C CYS A 108 -2.14 -8.88 -16.11
N GLU A 109 -0.90 -8.48 -16.42
CA GLU A 109 -0.47 -8.20 -17.80
C GLU A 109 -0.50 -9.42 -18.73
N ALA A 110 -0.58 -10.64 -18.18
CA ALA A 110 -0.85 -11.85 -18.94
C ALA A 110 -2.28 -11.93 -19.55
N LEU A 111 -3.20 -11.11 -19.06
CA LEU A 111 -4.61 -11.11 -19.46
C LEU A 111 -4.88 -10.06 -20.54
N GLN A 112 -5.97 -10.22 -21.28
CA GLN A 112 -6.40 -9.32 -22.36
C GLN A 112 -7.72 -8.65 -22.01
N ASP A 113 -7.91 -7.45 -22.56
CA ASP A 113 -9.17 -6.70 -22.50
C ASP A 113 -9.71 -6.58 -21.07
N ASN A 114 -11.03 -6.75 -20.90
CA ASN A 114 -11.71 -6.58 -19.62
C ASN A 114 -11.17 -7.50 -18.52
N ALA A 115 -10.61 -8.68 -18.86
CA ALA A 115 -10.06 -9.58 -17.85
C ALA A 115 -8.80 -8.99 -17.21
N GLN A 116 -8.00 -8.23 -17.98
CA GLN A 116 -6.86 -7.49 -17.45
C GLN A 116 -7.32 -6.36 -16.52
N GLU A 117 -8.28 -5.56 -16.98
CA GLU A 117 -8.81 -4.43 -16.20
C GLU A 117 -9.45 -4.90 -14.88
N ASP A 118 -10.28 -5.93 -14.93
CA ASP A 118 -10.91 -6.53 -13.74
C ASP A 118 -9.86 -7.09 -12.77
N CYS A 119 -8.75 -7.65 -13.28
CA CYS A 119 -7.65 -8.14 -12.47
C CYS A 119 -6.93 -6.99 -11.74
N LYS A 120 -6.58 -5.93 -12.47
CA LYS A 120 -5.91 -4.74 -11.91
C LYS A 120 -6.80 -4.05 -10.87
N ALA A 121 -8.09 -3.88 -11.17
CA ALA A 121 -9.05 -3.30 -10.24
C ALA A 121 -9.19 -4.11 -8.94
N ARG A 122 -9.14 -5.44 -9.02
CA ARG A 122 -9.13 -6.30 -7.82
C ARG A 122 -7.85 -6.13 -7.01
N ALA A 123 -6.69 -6.09 -7.68
CA ALA A 123 -5.43 -5.85 -7.02
C ALA A 123 -5.43 -4.49 -6.29
N ASP A 124 -5.92 -3.43 -6.93
CA ASP A 124 -6.04 -2.10 -6.35
C ASP A 124 -6.95 -2.09 -5.11
N ALA A 125 -8.11 -2.76 -5.19
CA ALA A 125 -9.03 -2.90 -4.07
C ALA A 125 -8.38 -3.67 -2.90
N ASP A 126 -7.63 -4.73 -3.18
CA ASP A 126 -6.91 -5.49 -2.15
C ASP A 126 -5.83 -4.64 -1.48
N LEU A 127 -5.10 -3.81 -2.25
CA LEU A 127 -4.12 -2.86 -1.70
C LEU A 127 -4.80 -1.84 -0.78
N GLU A 128 -5.90 -1.23 -1.23
CA GLU A 128 -6.65 -0.25 -0.43
C GLU A 128 -7.17 -0.89 0.87
N ASN A 129 -7.72 -2.09 0.79
CA ASN A 129 -8.18 -2.85 1.96
C ASN A 129 -7.04 -3.09 2.95
N ALA A 130 -5.87 -3.51 2.45
CA ALA A 130 -4.71 -3.78 3.27
C ALA A 130 -4.15 -2.52 3.94
N LYS A 131 -4.09 -1.39 3.21
CA LYS A 131 -3.69 -0.08 3.75
C LYS A 131 -4.64 0.39 4.86
N ARG A 132 -5.95 0.29 4.65
CA ARG A 132 -6.96 0.62 5.67
C ARG A 132 -6.85 -0.27 6.91
N ALA A 133 -6.58 -1.56 6.73
CA ALA A 133 -6.36 -2.47 7.85
C ALA A 133 -5.04 -2.19 8.60
N ALA A 134 -4.00 -1.72 7.91
CA ALA A 134 -2.77 -1.25 8.56
C ALA A 134 -3.02 0.04 9.36
N GLU A 135 -3.74 1.00 8.79
CA GLU A 135 -4.11 2.25 9.44
C GLU A 135 -4.96 2.01 10.70
N ALA A 136 -6.00 1.18 10.62
CA ALA A 136 -6.81 0.84 11.79
C ALA A 136 -6.01 0.19 12.92
N ARG A 137 -4.95 -0.57 12.59
CA ARG A 137 -4.05 -1.15 13.60
C ARG A 137 -3.14 -0.11 14.23
N ARG A 138 -2.61 0.83 13.44
CA ARG A 138 -1.79 1.95 13.94
C ARG A 138 -2.60 2.82 14.89
N ASP A 139 -3.79 3.25 14.46
CA ASP A 139 -4.64 4.18 15.20
C ASP A 139 -5.25 3.53 16.46
N GLY A 140 -5.39 2.19 16.48
CA GLY A 140 -5.80 1.44 17.67
C GLY A 140 -4.66 1.09 18.62
N ALA A 141 -3.41 1.33 18.24
CA ALA A 141 -2.21 1.09 19.05
C ALA A 141 -1.61 2.37 19.67
N GLY A 142 -2.10 3.54 19.25
CA GLY A 142 -1.78 4.85 19.84
C GLY A 142 -2.69 5.23 21.00
#